data_AF-A0A957VJJ2-F1
#
_entry.id   AF-A0A957VJJ2-F1
#
_cell.length_a   1.000
_cell.length_b   1.000
_cell.length_c   1.000
_cell.angle_alpha   90.00
_cell.angle_beta   90.00
_cell.angle_gamma   90.00
#
_symmetry.space_group_name_H-M   'P 1'
#
loop_
_entity.id
_entity.type
_entity.pdbx_description
1 polymer ?
#
loop_
_entity_poly.entity_id
_entity_poly.type
_entity_poly.pdbx_seq_one_letter_code
_entity_poly.pdbx_strand_id
1 'polypeptide(L)' 'MTRLYDPDLTQWLQHSGEYIGRLRPADERAEWILFLVDEVKAFLAPEDYARLLEELQTGIAARQAASNEA' A
#
# COMPACT_ATOMS: atom_id res chain seq x y z
N MET A 1 20.28 -0.78 4.78
CA MET A 1 19.36 0.13 4.07
C MET A 1 18.79 -0.63 2.88
N THR A 2 17.62 -1.23 3.02
CA THR A 2 16.86 -1.74 1.89
C THR A 2 16.41 -0.52 1.09
N ARG A 3 17.02 -0.29 -0.08
CA ARG A 3 16.53 0.75 -0.99
C ARG A 3 15.16 0.29 -1.47
N LEU A 4 14.10 0.82 -0.87
CA LEU A 4 12.74 0.69 -1.38
C LEU A 4 12.59 1.31 -2.78
N TYR A 5 13.56 2.13 -3.19
CA TYR A 5 13.64 2.72 -4.51
C TYR A 5 14.34 1.78 -5.49
N ASP A 6 13.54 1.22 -6.39
CA ASP A 6 13.96 0.55 -7.62
C ASP A 6 13.55 1.43 -8.80
N PRO A 7 14.48 1.91 -9.67
CA PRO A 7 14.17 2.85 -10.73
C PRO A 7 13.20 2.30 -11.79
N ASP A 8 13.16 0.98 -11.97
CA ASP A 8 12.30 0.33 -12.97
C ASP A 8 10.89 0.08 -12.41
N LEU A 9 10.76 -0.15 -11.10
CA LEU A 9 9.47 -0.46 -10.45
C LEU A 9 8.81 0.75 -9.77
N THR A 10 9.60 1.62 -9.15
CA THR A 10 9.08 2.71 -8.30
C THR A 10 8.25 3.70 -9.09
N GLN A 11 8.60 3.94 -10.36
CA GLN A 11 7.84 4.83 -11.23
C GLN A 11 6.41 4.30 -11.46
N TRP A 12 6.25 3.01 -11.71
CA TRP A 12 4.92 2.40 -11.92
C TRP A 12 4.06 2.44 -10.66
N LEU A 13 4.67 2.21 -9.50
CA LEU A 13 3.99 2.33 -8.20
C LEU A 13 3.54 3.78 -7.93
N GLN A 14 4.38 4.76 -8.25
CA GLN A 14 4.03 6.17 -8.14
C GLN A 14 2.88 6.57 -9.06
N HIS A 15 2.92 6.15 -10.33
CA HIS A 15 1.82 6.40 -11.29
C HIS A 15 0.51 5.76 -10.83
N SER A 16 0.56 4.55 -10.28
CA SER A 16 -0.61 3.87 -9.74
C SER A 16 -1.19 4.63 -8.55
N GLY A 17 -0.34 5.10 -7.63
CA GLY A 17 -0.76 5.93 -6.50
C GLY A 17 -1.37 7.26 -6.93
N GLU A 18 -0.79 7.91 -7.95
CA GLU A 18 -1.34 9.16 -8.50
C GLU A 18 -2.71 8.95 -9.15
N TYR A 19 -2.86 7.88 -9.95
CA TYR A 19 -4.13 7.52 -10.57
C TYR A 19 -5.22 7.30 -9.52
N ILE A 20 -4.94 6.52 -8.48
CA ILE A 20 -5.89 6.26 -7.39
C ILE A 20 -6.19 7.54 -6.59
N GLY A 21 -5.17 8.31 -6.24
CA GLY A 21 -5.31 9.49 -5.37
C GLY A 21 -5.95 10.70 -6.04
N ARG A 22 -5.71 10.91 -7.34
CA ARG A 22 -6.14 12.12 -8.06
C ARG A 22 -7.30 11.89 -9.04
N LEU A 23 -7.31 10.74 -9.72
CA LEU A 23 -8.19 10.54 -10.88
C LEU A 23 -9.43 9.70 -10.57
N ARG A 24 -9.42 8.87 -9.53
CA ARG A 24 -10.60 8.09 -9.11
C ARG A 24 -11.54 8.86 -8.19
N PRO A 25 -12.87 8.58 -8.28
CA PRO A 25 -13.85 8.98 -7.28
C PRO A 25 -13.41 8.60 -5.87
N ALA A 26 -13.71 9.46 -4.89
CA ALA A 26 -13.22 9.31 -3.54
C ALA A 26 -13.72 8.04 -2.83
N ASP A 27 -14.93 7.60 -3.18
CA ASP A 27 -15.61 6.42 -2.67
C ASP A 27 -15.02 5.10 -3.18
N GLU A 28 -14.30 5.11 -4.29
CA GLU A 28 -13.68 3.90 -4.88
C GLU A 28 -12.21 3.70 -4.45
N ARG A 29 -11.56 4.71 -3.85
CA ARG A 29 -10.11 4.67 -3.58
C ARG A 29 -9.71 3.51 -2.68
N ALA A 30 -10.54 3.20 -1.69
CA ALA A 30 -10.29 2.09 -0.78
C ALA A 30 -10.33 0.74 -1.52
N GLU A 31 -11.28 0.55 -2.42
CA GLU A 31 -11.41 -0.67 -3.23
C GLU A 31 -10.20 -0.86 -4.15
N TRP A 32 -9.73 0.22 -4.78
CA TRP A 32 -8.51 0.18 -5.59
C TRP A 32 -7.26 -0.16 -4.79
N ILE A 33 -7.13 0.36 -3.57
CA ILE A 33 -6.00 0.02 -2.69
C ILE A 33 -6.09 -1.44 -2.26
N LEU A 34 -7.27 -1.92 -1.89
CA LEU A 34 -7.48 -3.33 -1.54
C LEU A 34 -7.17 -4.26 -2.70
N PHE A 35 -7.60 -3.90 -3.91
CA PHE A 35 -7.25 -4.63 -5.13
C PHE A 35 -5.73 -4.78 -5.28
N LEU A 36 -4.96 -3.70 -5.14
CA LEU A 36 -3.49 -3.77 -5.23
C LEU A 36 -2.87 -4.68 -4.15
N VAL A 37 -3.41 -4.67 -2.93
CA VAL A 37 -2.95 -5.56 -1.86
C VAL A 37 -3.28 -7.03 -2.18
N ASP A 38 -4.46 -7.30 -2.73
CA ASP A 38 -4.87 -8.64 -3.15
C ASP A 38 -4.09 -9.16 -4.36
N GLU A 39 -3.65 -8.30 -5.29
CA GLU A 39 -2.77 -8.72 -6.39
C GLU A 39 -1.43 -9.29 -5.87
N VAL A 40 -0.94 -8.80 -4.73
CA VAL A 40 0.29 -9.31 -4.09
C VAL A 40 0.06 -10.72 -3.51
N LYS A 41 -1.17 -11.05 -3.10
CA LYS A 41 -1.52 -12.35 -2.51
C LYS A 41 -1.12 -13.52 -3.40
N ALA A 42 -1.23 -13.38 -4.73
CA ALA A 42 -0.89 -14.43 -5.68
C ALA A 42 0.59 -14.86 -5.62
N PHE A 43 1.45 -14.04 -5.03
CA PHE A 43 2.90 -14.26 -4.94
C PHE A 43 3.36 -14.68 -3.53
N LEU A 44 2.44 -14.84 -2.58
CA LEU A 44 2.76 -15.12 -1.18
C LEU A 44 2.12 -16.43 -0.72
N ALA A 45 2.80 -17.10 0.23
CA ALA A 45 2.15 -18.15 0.99
C ALA A 45 1.02 -17.55 1.86
N PRO A 46 -0.04 -18.30 2.19
CA PRO A 46 -1.15 -17.81 2.99
C PRO A 46 -0.72 -17.17 4.33
N GLU A 47 0.25 -17.78 5.00
CA GLU A 47 0.84 -17.29 6.25
C GLU A 47 1.62 -15.98 6.09
N ASP A 48 2.33 -15.82 4.97
CA ASP A 48 3.07 -14.61 4.65
C ASP A 48 2.13 -13.47 4.28
N TYR A 49 1.03 -13.77 3.58
CA TYR A 49 -0.01 -12.78 3.29
C TYR A 49 -0.69 -12.31 4.56
N ALA A 50 -1.04 -13.22 5.48
CA ALA A 50 -1.63 -12.85 6.77
C ALA A 50 -0.70 -11.93 7.57
N ARG A 51 0.60 -12.26 7.63
CA ARG A 51 1.62 -11.43 8.28
C ARG A 51 1.76 -10.05 7.62
N LEU A 52 1.78 -9.99 6.28
CA LEU A 52 1.82 -8.73 5.55
C LEU A 52 0.65 -7.81 5.94
N LEU A 53 -0.56 -8.35 6.06
CA LEU A 53 -1.73 -7.57 6.47
C LEU A 53 -1.59 -7.01 7.89
N GLU A 54 -1.06 -7.79 8.84
CA GLU A 54 -0.78 -7.32 10.20
C GLU A 54 0.28 -6.20 10.23
N GLU A 55 1.35 -6.35 9.45
CA GLU A 55 2.41 -5.35 9.32
C GLU A 55 1.87 -4.04 8.72
N LEU A 56 1.01 -4.12 7.71
CA LEU A 56 0.36 -2.95 7.10
C LEU A 56 -0.55 -2.23 8.11
N GLN A 57 -1.40 -2.96 8.83
CA GLN A 57 -2.28 -2.38 9.85
C GLN A 57 -1.46 -1.66 10.94
N THR A 58 -0.41 -2.31 11.45
CA THR A 58 0.49 -1.75 12.46
C THR A 58 1.19 -0.49 11.93
N GLY A 59 1.70 -0.54 10.70
CA GLY A 59 2.39 0.58 10.06
C GLY A 59 1.48 1.78 9.75
N ILE A 60 0.20 1.55 9.46
CA ILE A 60 -0.79 2.62 9.27
C ILE A 60 -1.12 3.28 10.61
N ALA A 61 -1.40 2.48 11.65
CA ALA A 61 -1.71 2.99 12.99
C ALA A 61 -0.57 3.87 13.54
N ALA A 62 0.68 3.43 13.37
CA ALA A 62 1.85 4.20 13.79
C ALA A 62 1.96 5.57 13.09
N ARG A 63 1.66 5.64 11.79
CA ARG A 63 1.68 6.90 11.03
C ARG A 63 0.56 7.85 11.43
N GLN A 64 -0.63 7.31 11.73
CA GLN A 64 -1.75 8.10 12.20
C GLN A 64 -1.47 8.70 13.58
N ALA A 65 -0.88 7.91 14.50
CA ALA A 65 -0.45 8.42 15.80
C ALA A 65 0.55 9.58 15.65
N ALA A 66 1.58 9.40 14.81
CA ALA A 66 2.57 10.45 14.55
C ALA A 66 1.99 11.70 13.87
N SER A 67 0.95 11.56 13.03
CA SER A 67 0.30 12.69 12.36
C SER A 67 -0.67 13.46 13.26
N ASN A 68 -1.16 12.87 14.35
CA ASN A 68 -2.05 13.52 15.31
C ASN A 68 -1.30 14.29 16.41
N GLU A 69 0.02 14.10 16.51
CA GLU A 69 0.91 14.76 17.46
C GLU A 69 1.63 15.99 16.87
N ALA A 70 1.50 16.24 15.56
CA ALA A 70 2.11 17.34 14.82
C ALA A 70 1.11 18.46 14.50
#